data_AF-A0AAJ2A4P9-F1
#
_entry.id   AF-A0AAJ2A4P9-F1
#
_cell.length_a   1.000
_cell.length_b   1.000
_cell.length_c   1.000
_cell.angle_alpha   90.00
_cell.angle_beta   90.00
_cell.angle_gamma   90.00
#
_symmetry.space_group_name_H-M   'P 1'
#
loop_
_entity.id
_entity.type
_entity.pdbx_description
1 polymer ?
#
loop_
_entity_poly.entity_id
_entity_poly.type
_entity_poly.pdbx_seq_one_letter_code
_entity_poly.pdbx_strand_id
1 'polypeptide(L)'
;MGDPAQGVVWGGILSGRVKPPTRSADVHATAYPDGALIQYDHAAHTLSAKLPEGATIDLVAPDAVVVKTQKASIESDDCTLKSKLITLDGDVVVSKSMTVAGAFAFQSGMSGQGEGGSDDHAMRIDGGAHFSKDVTAAGVSVEGHLHRAQGSTAPTSKPIKGASFRGMNAAAGARVCKSALRRRFNRRRKAV
;
A
#
# COMPACT_ATOMS: atom_id res chain seq x y z
N MET A 1 -22.08 -32.63 -58.34
CA MET A 1 -21.86 -31.17 -58.37
C MET A 1 -21.90 -30.68 -56.95
N GLY A 2 -20.94 -29.86 -56.52
CA GLY A 2 -20.97 -29.26 -55.18
C GLY A 2 -22.07 -28.21 -55.07
N ASP A 3 -22.78 -28.17 -53.94
CA ASP A 3 -23.78 -27.16 -53.65
C ASP A 3 -23.09 -25.90 -53.06
N PRO A 4 -23.01 -24.78 -53.80
CA PRO A 4 -22.42 -23.55 -53.28
C PRO A 4 -23.20 -22.98 -52.09
N ALA A 5 -24.46 -23.38 -51.87
CA ALA A 5 -25.20 -23.01 -50.67
C ALA A 5 -24.64 -23.67 -49.40
N GLN A 6 -23.79 -24.71 -49.53
CA GLN A 6 -23.03 -25.34 -48.44
C GLN A 6 -21.54 -24.92 -48.44
N GLY A 7 -21.16 -23.91 -49.23
CA GLY A 7 -19.80 -23.41 -49.29
C GLY A 7 -19.35 -22.77 -47.96
N VAL A 8 -18.10 -23.00 -47.59
CA VAL A 8 -17.45 -22.36 -46.43
C VAL A 8 -16.30 -21.49 -46.93
N VAL A 9 -16.19 -20.27 -46.42
CA VAL A 9 -15.09 -19.35 -46.76
C VAL A 9 -13.99 -19.47 -45.72
N TRP A 10 -12.78 -19.78 -46.17
CA TRP A 10 -11.58 -19.71 -45.34
C TRP A 10 -10.85 -18.39 -45.64
N GLY A 11 -10.85 -17.47 -44.66
CA GLY A 11 -10.11 -16.19 -44.74
C GLY A 11 -8.67 -16.29 -44.22
N GLY A 12 -7.84 -15.28 -44.52
CA GLY A 12 -6.48 -15.18 -43.96
C GLY A 12 -5.34 -15.43 -44.95
N ILE A 13 -5.63 -15.49 -46.25
CA ILE A 13 -4.58 -15.51 -47.27
C ILE A 13 -3.97 -14.10 -47.36
N LEU A 14 -2.67 -14.01 -47.08
CA LEU A 14 -1.89 -12.78 -47.19
C LEU A 14 -1.86 -12.28 -48.64
N SER A 15 -1.86 -10.96 -48.81
CA SER A 15 -1.86 -10.32 -50.13
C SER A 15 -1.05 -9.03 -50.13
N GLY A 16 -0.86 -8.40 -51.28
CA GLY A 16 -0.22 -7.07 -51.34
C GLY A 16 -0.94 -6.01 -50.49
N ARG A 17 -2.25 -6.17 -50.28
CA ARG A 17 -3.07 -5.30 -49.41
C ARG A 17 -3.03 -5.71 -47.93
N VAL A 18 -2.88 -7.01 -47.65
CA VAL A 18 -2.83 -7.56 -46.28
C VAL A 18 -1.47 -8.22 -46.07
N LYS A 19 -0.52 -7.44 -45.58
CA LYS A 19 0.87 -7.87 -45.37
C LYS A 19 0.98 -8.76 -44.12
N PRO A 20 1.98 -9.66 -44.06
CA PRO A 20 2.25 -10.41 -42.84
C PRO A 20 2.66 -9.46 -41.70
N PRO A 21 2.23 -9.73 -40.45
CA PRO A 21 2.58 -8.92 -39.29
C PRO A 21 4.06 -9.01 -38.93
N THR A 22 4.72 -10.13 -39.27
CA THR A 22 6.15 -10.34 -39.11
C THR A 22 6.69 -11.22 -40.25
N ARG A 23 8.00 -11.12 -40.53
CA ARG A 23 8.73 -12.01 -41.44
C ARG A 23 9.71 -12.93 -40.70
N SER A 24 9.82 -12.79 -39.38
CA SER A 24 10.66 -13.67 -38.57
C SER A 24 9.93 -15.00 -38.36
N ALA A 25 10.67 -16.10 -38.50
CA ALA A 25 10.19 -17.43 -38.11
C ALA A 25 10.04 -17.56 -36.59
N ASP A 26 10.77 -16.72 -35.84
CA ASP A 26 10.85 -16.81 -34.38
C ASP A 26 9.70 -16.09 -33.66
N VAL A 27 8.89 -15.35 -34.40
CA VAL A 27 7.90 -14.41 -33.84
C VAL A 27 6.49 -14.84 -34.21
N HIS A 28 5.66 -15.06 -33.18
CA HIS A 28 4.22 -15.17 -33.34
C HIS A 28 3.59 -13.81 -33.03
N ALA A 29 3.00 -13.14 -34.03
CA ALA A 29 2.47 -11.79 -33.89
C ALA A 29 1.04 -11.63 -34.40
N THR A 30 0.27 -10.81 -33.70
CA THR A 30 -1.06 -10.34 -34.11
C THR A 30 -1.02 -8.82 -34.16
N ALA A 31 -1.18 -8.26 -35.36
CA ALA A 31 -1.24 -6.82 -35.61
C ALA A 31 -2.70 -6.38 -35.81
N TYR A 32 -3.10 -5.30 -35.16
CA TYR A 32 -4.44 -4.73 -35.23
C TYR A 32 -4.47 -3.48 -36.11
N PRO A 33 -5.62 -3.11 -36.71
CA PRO A 33 -5.74 -1.96 -37.62
C PRO A 33 -5.47 -0.60 -36.97
N ASP A 34 -5.62 -0.51 -35.64
CA ASP A 34 -5.32 0.68 -34.82
C ASP A 34 -3.82 0.85 -34.55
N GLY A 35 -2.99 -0.09 -35.01
CA GLY A 35 -1.55 -0.11 -34.78
C GLY A 35 -1.11 -0.88 -33.54
N ALA A 36 -2.03 -1.49 -32.78
CA ALA A 36 -1.65 -2.36 -31.67
C ALA A 36 -0.97 -3.64 -32.18
N LEU A 37 0.05 -4.10 -31.44
CA LEU A 37 0.82 -5.29 -31.77
C LEU A 37 1.03 -6.14 -30.52
N ILE A 38 0.53 -7.38 -30.58
CA ILE A 38 0.82 -8.41 -29.58
C ILE A 38 1.73 -9.44 -30.23
N GLN A 39 2.92 -9.64 -29.67
CA GLN A 39 3.91 -10.57 -30.21
C GLN A 39 4.62 -11.39 -29.14
N TYR A 40 4.89 -12.65 -29.45
CA TYR A 40 5.75 -13.54 -28.68
C TYR A 40 6.95 -13.95 -29.55
N ASP A 41 8.14 -13.60 -29.10
CA ASP A 41 9.42 -14.02 -29.70
C ASP A 41 10.00 -15.16 -28.88
N HIS A 42 10.10 -16.35 -29.47
CA HIS A 42 10.58 -17.54 -28.77
C HIS A 42 12.11 -17.69 -28.77
N ALA A 43 12.83 -16.95 -29.62
CA ALA A 43 14.29 -16.87 -29.55
C ALA A 43 14.75 -15.93 -28.43
N ALA A 44 14.05 -14.81 -28.25
CA ALA A 44 14.30 -13.85 -27.17
C ALA A 44 13.57 -14.21 -25.85
N HIS A 45 12.62 -15.14 -25.89
CA HIS A 45 11.70 -15.46 -24.79
C HIS A 45 10.92 -14.25 -24.26
N THR A 46 10.44 -13.38 -25.18
CA THR A 46 9.75 -12.14 -24.82
C THR A 46 8.32 -12.10 -25.32
N LEU A 47 7.38 -11.76 -24.43
CA LEU A 47 6.02 -11.39 -24.78
C LEU A 47 5.91 -9.86 -24.73
N SER A 48 5.46 -9.23 -25.82
CA SER A 48 5.29 -7.78 -25.92
C SER A 48 3.90 -7.45 -26.43
N ALA A 49 3.15 -6.66 -25.65
CA ALA A 49 1.92 -6.03 -26.06
C ALA A 49 2.16 -4.52 -26.12
N LYS A 50 2.25 -3.98 -27.35
CA LYS A 50 2.43 -2.55 -27.60
C LYS A 50 1.13 -2.01 -28.15
N LEU A 51 0.52 -1.07 -27.43
CA LEU A 51 -0.73 -0.44 -27.83
C LEU A 51 -0.48 1.04 -28.19
N PRO A 52 -1.26 1.61 -29.12
CA PRO A 52 -1.17 3.02 -29.46
C PRO A 52 -1.65 3.93 -28.30
N GLU A 53 -1.41 5.23 -28.42
CA GLU A 53 -1.87 6.21 -27.43
C GLU A 53 -3.40 6.13 -27.22
N GLY A 54 -3.82 6.23 -25.95
CA GLY A 54 -5.23 6.15 -25.56
C GLY A 54 -5.80 4.73 -25.45
N ALA A 55 -5.02 3.69 -25.78
CA ALA A 55 -5.46 2.31 -25.61
C ALA A 55 -5.43 1.87 -24.13
N THR A 56 -6.34 0.97 -23.77
CA THR A 56 -6.51 0.47 -22.40
C THR A 56 -6.39 -1.04 -22.33
N ILE A 57 -5.76 -1.55 -21.28
CA ILE A 57 -5.75 -2.98 -20.94
C ILE A 57 -6.66 -3.18 -19.72
N ASP A 58 -7.66 -4.03 -19.84
CA ASP A 58 -8.51 -4.45 -18.72
C ASP A 58 -8.35 -5.94 -18.44
N LEU A 59 -8.01 -6.29 -17.20
CA LEU A 59 -7.74 -7.67 -16.76
C LEU A 59 -8.69 -8.01 -15.61
N VAL A 60 -9.86 -8.56 -15.96
CA VAL A 60 -10.87 -8.97 -14.99
C VAL A 60 -10.77 -10.47 -14.75
N ALA A 61 -10.31 -10.85 -13.54
CA ALA A 61 -10.33 -12.22 -13.07
C ALA A 61 -11.17 -12.31 -11.78
N PRO A 62 -12.24 -13.13 -11.74
CA PRO A 62 -13.14 -13.17 -10.58
C PRO A 62 -12.50 -13.76 -9.32
N ASP A 63 -11.54 -14.68 -9.48
CA ASP A 63 -10.87 -15.35 -8.36
C ASP A 63 -9.51 -14.73 -8.04
N ALA A 64 -8.54 -14.80 -8.97
CA ALA A 64 -7.17 -14.36 -8.71
C ALA A 64 -6.39 -14.00 -9.98
N VAL A 65 -5.44 -13.07 -9.82
CA VAL A 65 -4.34 -12.80 -10.75
C VAL A 65 -3.03 -13.05 -10.00
N VAL A 66 -2.14 -13.88 -10.55
CA VAL A 66 -0.87 -14.24 -9.92
C VAL A 66 0.28 -13.94 -10.87
N VAL A 67 1.21 -13.09 -10.43
CA VAL A 67 2.44 -12.74 -11.18
C VAL A 67 3.63 -13.27 -10.40
N LYS A 68 4.35 -14.23 -10.95
CA LYS A 68 5.57 -14.83 -10.37
C LYS A 68 6.75 -14.54 -11.28
N THR A 69 7.52 -13.52 -10.94
CA THR A 69 8.71 -13.11 -11.68
C THR A 69 9.82 -12.74 -10.70
N GLN A 70 11.07 -12.71 -11.18
CA GLN A 70 12.21 -12.26 -10.37
C GLN A 70 12.24 -10.73 -10.23
N LYS A 71 11.75 -10.02 -11.24
CA LYS A 71 11.66 -8.57 -11.29
C LYS A 71 10.33 -8.16 -11.89
N ALA A 72 9.68 -7.18 -11.27
CA ALA A 72 8.49 -6.50 -11.77
C ALA A 72 8.70 -4.99 -11.65
N SER A 73 8.30 -4.24 -12.66
CA SER A 73 8.38 -2.78 -12.69
C SER A 73 7.07 -2.20 -13.19
N ILE A 74 6.58 -1.17 -12.51
CA ILE A 74 5.40 -0.40 -12.90
C ILE A 74 5.87 1.05 -13.02
N GLU A 75 5.68 1.65 -14.19
CA GLU A 75 5.99 3.04 -14.46
C GLU A 75 4.70 3.71 -14.94
N SER A 76 4.24 4.70 -14.19
CA SER A 76 2.97 5.39 -14.39
C SER A 76 3.00 6.70 -13.61
N ASP A 77 2.32 7.73 -14.10
CA ASP A 77 2.17 8.99 -13.35
C ASP A 77 1.41 8.76 -12.03
N ASP A 78 0.33 7.97 -12.08
CA ASP A 78 -0.49 7.60 -10.93
C ASP A 78 -0.64 6.07 -10.83
N CYS A 79 -0.43 5.52 -9.64
CA CYS A 79 -0.68 4.12 -9.32
C CYS A 79 -1.55 4.02 -8.06
N THR A 80 -2.67 3.32 -8.15
CA THR A 80 -3.61 3.16 -7.03
C THR A 80 -3.84 1.68 -6.72
N LEU A 81 -3.60 1.30 -5.47
CA LEU A 81 -3.91 -0.03 -4.95
C LEU A 81 -5.11 0.04 -4.01
N LYS A 82 -6.23 -0.59 -4.38
CA LYS A 82 -7.44 -0.66 -3.55
C LYS A 82 -7.65 -2.09 -3.09
N SER A 83 -7.40 -2.34 -1.81
CA SER A 83 -7.63 -3.63 -1.17
C SER A 83 -7.97 -3.44 0.30
N LYS A 84 -8.59 -4.45 0.91
CA LYS A 84 -8.76 -4.51 2.38
C LYS A 84 -7.41 -4.66 3.10
N LEU A 85 -6.44 -5.29 2.43
CA LEU A 85 -5.09 -5.52 2.94
C LEU A 85 -4.09 -5.46 1.77
N ILE A 86 -3.00 -4.74 1.99
CA ILE A 86 -1.82 -4.74 1.11
C ILE A 86 -0.66 -5.19 1.98
N THR A 87 0.00 -6.28 1.57
CA THR A 87 1.18 -6.82 2.26
C THR A 87 2.41 -6.57 1.40
N LEU A 88 3.42 -5.94 2.00
CA LEU A 88 4.74 -5.74 1.40
C LEU A 88 5.73 -6.54 2.25
N ASP A 89 6.10 -7.72 1.78
CA ASP A 89 7.01 -8.63 2.48
C ASP A 89 8.44 -8.46 1.94
N GLY A 90 9.05 -7.35 2.32
CA GLY A 90 10.37 -6.94 1.88
C GLY A 90 10.65 -5.50 2.25
N ASP A 91 11.86 -5.04 1.93
CA ASP A 91 12.24 -3.65 2.16
C ASP A 91 11.44 -2.71 1.26
N VAL A 92 10.90 -1.64 1.85
CA VAL A 92 10.12 -0.62 1.15
C VAL A 92 10.89 0.68 1.17
N VAL A 93 11.20 1.21 -0.02
CA VAL A 93 11.84 2.50 -0.19
C VAL A 93 10.82 3.49 -0.74
N VAL A 94 10.60 4.58 0.00
CA VAL A 94 9.78 5.72 -0.45
C VAL A 94 10.71 6.91 -0.61
N SER A 95 10.99 7.31 -1.85
CA SER A 95 11.96 8.38 -2.14
C SER A 95 11.41 9.80 -1.91
N LYS A 96 10.09 9.93 -1.73
CA LYS A 96 9.40 11.19 -1.45
C LYS A 96 8.62 11.06 -0.14
N SER A 97 7.59 11.86 0.06
CA SER A 97 6.73 11.82 1.24
C SER A 97 5.84 10.57 1.29
N MET A 98 5.62 10.03 2.49
CA MET A 98 4.57 9.06 2.80
C MET A 98 3.53 9.70 3.71
N THR A 99 2.26 9.72 3.29
CA THR A 99 1.15 10.20 4.12
C THR A 99 0.30 9.02 4.59
N VAL A 100 0.05 8.91 5.90
CA VAL A 100 -0.80 7.89 6.49
C VAL A 100 -1.96 8.58 7.23
N ALA A 101 -3.18 8.43 6.71
CA ALA A 101 -4.37 9.03 7.32
C ALA A 101 -4.84 8.27 8.58
N GLY A 102 -4.49 6.98 8.69
CA GLY A 102 -4.84 6.12 9.81
C GLY A 102 -3.73 6.01 10.86
N ALA A 103 -3.92 5.09 11.80
CA ALA A 103 -2.86 4.76 12.75
C ALA A 103 -1.69 4.08 12.03
N PHE A 104 -0.48 4.54 12.35
CA PHE A 104 0.76 3.92 11.88
C PHE A 104 1.44 3.21 13.07
N ALA A 105 1.82 1.95 12.88
CA ALA A 105 2.40 1.12 13.94
C ALA A 105 3.75 0.55 13.49
N PHE A 106 4.74 0.64 14.36
CA PHE A 106 6.08 0.08 14.18
C PHE A 106 6.37 -0.94 15.28
N GLN A 107 6.95 -2.08 14.92
CA GLN A 107 7.30 -3.13 15.89
C GLN A 107 8.79 -3.12 16.28
N SER A 108 9.65 -2.63 15.39
CA SER A 108 11.11 -2.62 15.55
C SER A 108 11.71 -1.21 15.64
N GLY A 109 10.91 -0.23 16.06
CA GLY A 109 11.33 1.17 16.19
C GLY A 109 11.37 1.95 14.88
N MET A 110 11.95 3.15 14.94
CA MET A 110 12.11 4.07 13.82
C MET A 110 13.36 4.94 14.06
N SER A 111 14.12 5.21 13.00
CA SER A 111 15.17 6.23 12.99
C SER A 111 14.84 7.28 11.94
N GLY A 112 14.98 8.56 12.29
CA GLY A 112 14.76 9.68 11.36
C GLY A 112 15.98 10.59 11.30
N GLN A 113 16.14 11.26 10.17
CA GLN A 113 17.06 12.38 9.98
C GLN A 113 16.22 13.55 9.48
N GLY A 114 16.48 14.75 9.97
CA GLY A 114 15.82 15.94 9.43
C GLY A 114 16.48 16.38 8.12
N GLU A 115 15.84 17.32 7.44
CA GLU A 115 16.24 17.76 6.09
C GLU A 115 17.42 18.76 6.11
N GLY A 116 17.88 19.19 7.29
CA GLY A 116 18.86 20.26 7.47
C GLY A 116 18.25 21.65 7.26
N GLY A 117 18.51 22.58 8.18
CA GLY A 117 17.95 23.94 8.13
C GLY A 117 17.51 24.46 9.51
N SER A 118 16.79 25.58 9.54
CA SER A 118 16.29 26.17 10.79
C SER A 118 15.18 25.34 11.46
N ASP A 119 14.45 24.55 10.68
CA ASP A 119 13.38 23.64 11.13
C ASP A 119 13.80 22.16 10.95
N ASP A 120 15.07 21.86 11.23
CA ASP A 120 15.67 20.52 11.11
C ASP A 120 15.12 19.56 12.19
N HIS A 121 13.95 19.01 11.93
CA HIS A 121 13.29 18.06 12.81
C HIS A 121 13.22 16.69 12.13
N ALA A 122 13.93 15.71 12.68
CA ALA A 122 13.72 14.30 12.33
C ALA A 122 12.29 13.83 12.66
N MET A 123 11.63 14.48 13.64
CA MET A 123 10.25 14.22 14.02
C MET A 123 9.62 15.49 14.65
N ARG A 124 8.42 15.86 14.20
CA ARG A 124 7.56 16.86 14.84
C ARG A 124 6.23 16.20 15.20
N ILE A 125 5.77 16.39 16.43
CA ILE A 125 4.48 15.87 16.92
C ILE A 125 3.62 17.07 17.29
N ASP A 126 2.51 17.26 16.57
CA ASP A 126 1.48 18.22 16.95
C ASP A 126 0.42 17.49 17.80
N GLY A 127 0.69 17.41 19.10
CA GLY A 127 -0.13 16.66 20.06
C GLY A 127 0.69 16.08 21.22
N GLY A 128 0.07 15.20 21.99
CA GLY A 128 0.74 14.50 23.08
C GLY A 128 1.48 13.26 22.61
N ALA A 129 2.63 12.98 23.23
CA ALA A 129 3.32 11.70 23.12
C ALA A 129 3.37 11.03 24.49
N HIS A 130 3.05 9.74 24.55
CA HIS A 130 3.09 8.95 25.78
C HIS A 130 4.16 7.87 25.68
N PHE A 131 5.18 7.96 26.54
CA PHE A 131 6.26 6.99 26.62
C PHE A 131 6.08 6.14 27.88
N SER A 132 6.11 4.81 27.72
CA SER A 132 5.99 3.87 28.84
C SER A 132 7.30 3.64 29.60
N LYS A 133 8.40 4.15 29.04
CA LYS A 133 9.75 4.11 29.59
C LYS A 133 10.37 5.49 29.44
N ASP A 134 11.57 5.64 29.99
CA ASP A 134 12.34 6.86 29.92
C ASP A 134 12.61 7.32 28.48
N VAL A 135 12.73 8.63 28.32
CA VAL A 135 13.14 9.29 27.08
C VAL A 135 14.49 9.93 27.36
N THR A 136 15.48 9.65 26.52
CA THR A 136 16.83 10.21 26.68
C THR A 136 17.10 11.19 25.55
N ALA A 137 17.45 12.43 25.88
CA ALA A 137 17.85 13.46 24.92
C ALA A 137 19.30 13.86 25.18
N ALA A 138 20.18 13.72 24.19
CA ALA A 138 21.62 13.98 24.33
C ALA A 138 22.27 13.30 25.56
N GLY A 139 21.84 12.06 25.86
CA GLY A 139 22.31 11.31 27.03
C GLY A 139 21.64 11.69 28.36
N VAL A 140 20.75 12.68 28.37
CA VAL A 140 20.03 13.14 29.56
C VAL A 140 18.67 12.47 29.64
N SER A 141 18.45 11.72 30.72
CA SER A 141 17.20 11.05 31.05
C SER A 141 16.11 12.05 31.45
N VAL A 142 14.93 11.99 30.83
CA VAL A 142 13.79 12.82 31.22
C VAL A 142 13.29 12.45 32.63
N GLU A 143 13.24 11.16 32.99
CA GLU A 143 12.77 10.71 34.31
C GLU A 143 13.83 10.87 35.43
N GLY A 144 15.11 10.86 35.08
CA GLY A 144 16.22 10.67 36.03
C GLY A 144 17.17 11.85 36.21
N HIS A 145 17.11 12.89 35.36
CA HIS A 145 18.07 13.99 35.42
C HIS A 145 17.97 14.82 36.71
N LEU A 146 19.06 15.47 37.08
CA LEU A 146 19.15 16.41 38.20
C LEU A 146 19.68 17.74 37.67
N HIS A 147 19.32 18.83 38.34
CA HIS A 147 19.89 20.16 38.07
C HIS A 147 20.83 20.58 39.19
N ARG A 148 21.74 21.52 38.92
CA ARG A 148 22.45 22.26 39.97
C ARG A 148 21.60 23.46 40.37
N ALA A 149 21.19 23.54 41.63
CA ALA A 149 20.51 24.72 42.14
C ALA A 149 21.50 25.91 42.21
N GLN A 150 21.04 27.12 41.87
CA GLN A 150 21.76 28.35 42.21
C GLN A 150 21.52 28.64 43.70
N GLY A 151 22.53 28.41 44.54
CA GLY A 151 22.45 28.55 46.01
C GLY A 151 23.17 27.41 46.74
N SER A 152 22.91 27.23 48.05
CA SER A 152 23.60 26.21 48.88
C SER A 152 23.62 24.85 48.18
N THR A 153 24.83 24.33 47.99
CA THR A 153 25.35 23.72 46.75
C THR A 153 24.94 22.26 46.47
N ALA A 154 23.72 21.85 46.82
CA ALA A 154 23.24 20.49 46.57
C ALA A 154 22.59 20.34 45.18
N PRO A 155 22.75 19.18 44.51
CA PRO A 155 21.91 18.81 43.37
C PRO A 155 20.42 18.82 43.74
N THR A 156 19.55 19.14 42.79
CA THR A 156 18.10 18.99 43.00
C THR A 156 17.73 17.52 43.18
N SER A 157 16.52 17.23 43.66
CA SER A 157 15.93 15.90 43.53
C SER A 157 15.63 15.59 42.05
N LYS A 158 15.30 14.32 41.76
CA LYS A 158 14.73 13.90 40.47
C LYS A 158 13.41 14.64 40.18
N PRO A 159 13.00 14.73 38.91
CA PRO A 159 11.66 15.16 38.56
C PRO A 159 10.61 14.45 39.40
N ILE A 160 9.68 15.21 39.94
CA ILE A 160 8.56 14.65 40.72
C ILE A 160 7.76 13.79 39.76
N LYS A 161 7.66 12.49 40.04
CA LYS A 161 6.80 11.61 39.26
C LYS A 161 5.37 12.12 39.38
N GLY A 162 4.72 12.37 38.24
CA GLY A 162 3.29 12.65 38.22
C GLY A 162 2.55 11.56 38.98
N ALA A 163 1.57 11.94 39.81
CA ALA A 163 0.75 10.96 40.53
C ALA A 163 0.28 9.89 39.54
N SER A 164 0.52 8.61 39.86
CA SER A 164 0.12 7.51 38.98
C SER A 164 -1.35 7.71 38.64
N PHE A 165 -1.69 7.84 37.36
CA PHE A 165 -3.08 7.81 36.91
C PHE A 165 -3.59 6.39 37.16
N ARG A 166 -3.98 6.11 38.41
CA ARG A 166 -4.54 4.84 38.84
C ARG A 166 -5.90 4.78 38.18
N GLY A 167 -5.98 3.99 37.10
CA GLY A 167 -7.09 4.00 36.16
C GLY A 167 -8.47 4.09 36.83
N MET A 168 -9.23 5.11 36.45
CA MET A 168 -10.69 5.00 36.47
C MET A 168 -11.03 3.83 35.55
N ASN A 169 -11.39 2.71 36.18
CA ASN A 169 -11.81 1.48 35.53
C ASN A 169 -12.98 1.79 34.57
N ALA A 170 -12.71 1.92 33.27
CA ALA A 170 -13.72 1.97 32.21
C ALA A 170 -14.35 0.59 31.95
N ALA A 171 -14.53 -0.23 32.99
CA ALA A 171 -15.05 -1.59 32.94
C ALA A 171 -16.44 -1.75 33.59
N ALA A 172 -17.06 -0.66 34.07
CA ALA A 172 -18.40 -0.69 34.66
C ALA A 172 -19.55 -0.27 33.70
N GLY A 173 -19.26 0.41 32.58
CA GLY A 173 -20.30 0.95 31.68
C GLY A 173 -20.80 0.00 30.57
N ALA A 174 -20.02 -1.02 30.19
CA ALA A 174 -20.33 -1.82 28.99
C ALA A 174 -21.31 -2.98 29.22
N ARG A 175 -21.66 -3.31 30.48
CA ARG A 175 -22.50 -4.48 30.81
C ARG A 175 -24.00 -4.19 30.79
N VAL A 176 -24.42 -2.93 30.94
CA VAL A 176 -25.85 -2.54 30.92
C VAL A 176 -26.35 -2.27 29.49
N CYS A 177 -25.49 -1.82 28.58
CA CYS A 177 -25.93 -1.42 27.24
C CYS A 177 -26.12 -2.60 26.26
N LYS A 178 -25.40 -3.73 26.44
CA LYS A 178 -25.57 -4.92 25.59
C LYS A 178 -26.88 -5.70 25.85
N SER A 179 -27.44 -5.64 27.06
CA SER A 179 -28.72 -6.31 27.37
C SER A 179 -29.93 -5.51 26.87
N ALA A 180 -29.85 -4.17 26.88
CA ALA A 180 -30.90 -3.31 26.35
C ALA A 180 -30.98 -3.34 24.82
N LEU A 181 -29.85 -3.40 24.12
CA LEU A 181 -29.82 -3.42 22.65
C LEU A 181 -30.30 -4.77 22.06
N ARG A 182 -29.97 -5.89 22.72
CA ARG A 182 -30.47 -7.22 22.31
C ARG A 182 -31.99 -7.37 22.50
N ARG A 183 -32.59 -6.72 23.50
CA ARG A 183 -34.06 -6.74 23.71
C ARG A 183 -34.81 -5.91 22.66
N ARG A 184 -34.25 -4.81 22.17
CA ARG A 184 -34.86 -3.99 21.11
C ARG A 184 -34.80 -4.64 19.73
N PHE A 185 -33.73 -5.38 19.42
CA PHE A 185 -33.58 -6.04 18.12
C PHE A 185 -34.52 -7.26 17.97
N ASN A 186 -34.72 -8.06 19.03
CA ASN A 186 -35.60 -9.23 18.97
C ASN A 186 -37.10 -8.91 18.98
N ARG A 187 -37.52 -7.71 19.41
CA ARG A 187 -38.92 -7.28 19.29
C ARG A 187 -39.31 -6.82 17.88
N ARG A 188 -38.35 -6.37 17.05
CA ARG A 188 -38.62 -5.95 15.66
C ARG A 188 -38.67 -7.09 14.64
N ARG A 189 -38.19 -8.29 14.97
CA ARG A 189 -38.27 -9.48 14.09
C ARG A 189 -39.54 -10.33 14.28
N LYS A 190 -40.41 -10.00 15.24
CA LYS A 190 -41.70 -10.69 15.46
C LYS A 190 -42.92 -9.90 14.96
N ALA A 191 -42.69 -8.80 14.25
CA ALA A 191 -43.71 -7.95 13.67
C ALA A 191 -43.35 -7.57 12.23
N VAL A 192 -43.08 -8.60 11.41
CA VAL A 192 -43.24 -8.63 9.94
C VAL A 192 -43.60 -10.08 9.61
#